data_AF-A0A7C4AFT9-F1
#
_entry.id   AF-A0A7C4AFT9-F1
#
_cell.length_a   1.000
_cell.length_b   1.000
_cell.length_c   1.000
_cell.angle_alpha   90.00
_cell.angle_beta   90.00
_cell.angle_gamma   90.00
#
_symmetry.space_group_name_H-M   'P 1'
#
loop_
_entity.id
_entity.type
_entity.pdbx_description
1 polymer ?
#
loop_
_entity_poly.entity_id
_entity_poly.type
_entity_poly.pdbx_seq_one_letter_code
_entity_poly.pdbx_strand_id
1 'polypeptide(L)'
;MKKQNTRLLAEASSQAPKQNVLRKARLPLLEIILNTQAKIEALSARVGLKIIDHFLQEEIRQRCGPWGRQSAYRHGQQLGYVVFAGRKVSIPHPRLRAKGGGELLLESYQRFQQDGHMQRAVARKLIHRVSTRDYVG
;
A
#
# COMPACT_ATOMS: atom_id res chain seq x y z
N MET A 1 -57.67 -35.36 31.86
CA MET A 1 -56.68 -34.33 32.21
C MET A 1 -55.36 -34.35 31.43
N LYS A 2 -54.96 -35.42 30.71
CA LYS A 2 -53.63 -35.49 30.03
C LYS A 2 -53.48 -34.70 28.71
N LYS A 3 -54.57 -34.32 28.02
CA LYS A 3 -54.51 -33.72 26.66
C LYS A 3 -54.14 -32.23 26.63
N GLN A 4 -54.31 -31.51 27.73
CA GLN A 4 -54.00 -30.07 27.81
C GLN A 4 -52.49 -29.82 27.97
N ASN A 5 -51.80 -30.65 28.75
CA ASN A 5 -50.35 -30.50 28.98
C ASN A 5 -49.50 -30.80 27.73
N THR A 6 -49.98 -31.64 26.82
CA THR A 6 -49.27 -31.94 25.56
C THR A 6 -49.31 -30.77 24.58
N ARG A 7 -50.39 -29.97 24.60
CA ARG A 7 -50.53 -28.77 23.75
C ARG A 7 -49.63 -27.64 24.23
N LEU A 8 -49.52 -27.44 25.54
CA LEU A 8 -48.61 -26.45 26.14
C LEU A 8 -47.13 -26.73 25.81
N LEU A 9 -46.72 -28.00 25.78
CA LEU A 9 -45.36 -28.40 25.37
C LEU A 9 -45.12 -28.20 23.85
N ALA A 10 -46.13 -28.43 23.02
CA ALA A 10 -46.04 -28.19 21.57
C ALA A 10 -46.02 -26.70 21.23
N GLU A 11 -46.79 -25.88 21.95
CA GLU A 11 -46.81 -24.42 21.83
C GLU A 11 -45.49 -23.80 22.29
N ALA A 12 -44.90 -24.31 23.38
CA ALA A 12 -43.57 -23.90 23.85
C ALA A 12 -42.45 -24.23 22.85
N SER A 13 -42.57 -25.34 22.11
CA SER A 13 -41.63 -25.69 21.03
C SER A 13 -41.73 -24.75 19.82
N SER A 14 -42.93 -24.20 19.56
CA SER A 14 -43.17 -23.24 18.47
C SER A 14 -42.68 -21.82 18.75
N GLN A 15 -42.55 -21.46 20.04
CA GLN A 15 -42.09 -20.14 20.50
C GLN A 15 -40.60 -20.08 20.86
N ALA A 16 -39.80 -21.10 20.52
CA ALA A 16 -38.35 -20.93 20.55
C ALA A 16 -37.98 -19.84 19.54
N PRO A 17 -37.46 -18.67 19.96
CA PRO A 17 -37.08 -17.63 19.02
C PRO A 17 -36.05 -18.23 18.09
N LYS A 18 -36.28 -18.11 16.78
CA LYS A 18 -35.40 -18.60 15.71
C LYS A 18 -33.97 -18.13 15.98
N GLN A 19 -33.17 -18.96 16.66
CA GLN A 19 -31.76 -18.72 17.00
C GLN A 19 -30.84 -18.65 15.77
N ASN A 20 -31.41 -18.61 14.56
CA ASN A 20 -30.68 -18.66 13.30
C ASN A 20 -30.50 -17.31 12.60
N VAL A 21 -31.07 -16.21 13.10
CA VAL A 21 -30.89 -14.89 12.45
C VAL A 21 -29.59 -14.20 12.90
N LEU A 22 -29.11 -14.47 14.12
CA LEU A 22 -27.89 -13.84 14.66
C LEU A 22 -26.58 -14.54 14.27
N ARG A 23 -26.63 -15.72 13.64
CA ARG A 23 -25.42 -16.38 13.12
C ARG A 23 -24.84 -15.69 11.87
N LYS A 24 -25.65 -14.92 11.14
CA LYS A 24 -25.18 -14.11 10.00
C LYS A 24 -24.30 -12.91 10.42
N ALA A 25 -24.19 -12.61 11.72
CA ALA A 25 -23.40 -11.49 12.24
C ALA A 25 -22.08 -11.91 12.91
N ARG A 26 -21.64 -13.16 12.77
CA ARG A 26 -20.25 -13.55 13.07
C ARG A 26 -19.49 -13.67 11.75
N LEU A 27 -19.09 -12.56 11.16
CA LEU A 27 -17.77 -12.60 10.53
C LEU A 27 -16.82 -12.94 11.69
N PRO A 28 -16.06 -14.04 11.62
CA PRO A 28 -15.09 -14.33 12.66
C PRO A 28 -14.14 -13.14 12.65
N LEU A 29 -13.87 -12.55 13.82
CA LEU A 29 -12.99 -11.39 14.01
C LEU A 29 -11.73 -11.41 13.11
N LEU A 30 -11.21 -12.61 12.85
CA LEU A 30 -10.14 -12.90 11.90
C LEU A 30 -10.35 -12.34 10.48
N GLU A 31 -11.51 -12.53 9.87
CA GLU A 31 -11.77 -12.08 8.49
C GLU A 31 -11.76 -10.55 8.39
N ILE A 32 -12.31 -9.87 9.41
CA ILE A 32 -12.28 -8.42 9.50
C ILE A 32 -10.83 -7.94 9.64
N ILE A 33 -10.03 -8.57 10.50
CA ILE A 33 -8.61 -8.25 10.69
C ILE A 33 -7.82 -8.43 9.39
N LEU A 34 -7.96 -9.57 8.71
CA LEU A 34 -7.24 -9.84 7.45
C LEU A 34 -7.59 -8.82 6.36
N ASN A 35 -8.88 -8.54 6.19
CA ASN A 35 -9.35 -7.56 5.20
C ASN A 35 -8.92 -6.13 5.55
N THR A 36 -8.87 -5.76 6.84
CA THR A 36 -8.39 -4.44 7.26
C THR A 36 -6.89 -4.30 7.12
N GLN A 37 -6.11 -5.35 7.42
CA GLN A 37 -4.66 -5.34 7.25
C GLN A 37 -4.28 -5.03 5.79
N ALA A 38 -4.85 -5.75 4.82
CA ALA A 38 -4.58 -5.50 3.40
C ALA A 38 -4.96 -4.08 2.97
N LYS A 39 -6.07 -3.54 3.50
CA LYS A 39 -6.51 -2.16 3.23
C LYS A 39 -5.56 -1.12 3.84
N ILE A 40 -5.07 -1.34 5.04
CA ILE A 40 -4.10 -0.47 5.71
C ILE A 40 -2.79 -0.46 4.93
N GLU A 41 -2.30 -1.63 4.51
CA GLU A 41 -1.08 -1.72 3.69
C GLU A 41 -1.23 -0.97 2.36
N ALA A 42 -2.36 -1.15 1.67
CA ALA A 42 -2.66 -0.43 0.44
C ALA A 42 -2.80 1.09 0.65
N LEU A 43 -3.36 1.52 1.78
CA LEU A 43 -3.44 2.93 2.14
C LEU A 43 -2.05 3.51 2.42
N SER A 44 -1.27 2.86 3.26
CA SER A 44 0.10 3.25 3.59
C SER A 44 0.97 3.34 2.35
N ALA A 45 0.82 2.42 1.40
CA ALA A 45 1.52 2.48 0.12
C ALA A 45 1.12 3.71 -0.71
N ARG A 46 -0.18 4.00 -0.83
CA ARG A 46 -0.65 5.18 -1.56
C ARG A 46 -0.16 6.48 -0.93
N VAL A 47 -0.24 6.58 0.40
CA VAL A 47 0.24 7.76 1.13
C VAL A 47 1.75 7.91 1.00
N GLY A 48 2.51 6.83 1.16
CA GLY A 48 3.97 6.83 0.99
C GLY A 48 4.39 7.32 -0.39
N LEU A 49 3.75 6.83 -1.46
CA LEU A 49 4.03 7.28 -2.83
C LEU A 49 3.66 8.76 -3.04
N LYS A 50 2.61 9.26 -2.40
CA LYS A 50 2.25 10.69 -2.44
C LYS A 50 3.27 11.57 -1.73
N ILE A 51 3.83 11.10 -0.61
CA ILE A 51 4.90 11.80 0.10
C ILE A 51 6.16 11.86 -0.79
N ILE A 52 6.52 10.75 -1.43
CA ILE A 52 7.65 10.70 -2.37
C ILE A 52 7.44 11.70 -3.52
N ASP A 53 6.28 11.67 -4.18
CA ASP A 53 5.95 12.61 -5.25
C ASP A 53 6.04 14.06 -4.77
N HIS A 54 5.57 14.37 -3.56
CA HIS A 54 5.68 15.71 -2.99
C HIS A 54 7.13 16.20 -2.91
N PHE A 55 8.05 15.36 -2.42
CA PHE A 55 9.48 15.72 -2.37
C PHE A 55 10.08 15.94 -3.77
N LEU A 56 9.73 15.10 -4.75
CA LEU A 56 10.17 15.28 -6.13
C LEU A 56 9.65 16.62 -6.70
N GLN A 57 8.37 16.93 -6.50
CA GLN A 57 7.78 18.18 -6.99
C GLN A 57 8.37 19.40 -6.30
N GLU A 58 8.69 19.31 -5.01
CA GLU A 58 9.32 20.39 -4.27
C GLU A 58 10.72 20.69 -4.81
N GLU A 59 11.56 19.67 -5.03
CA GLU A 59 12.86 19.88 -5.67
C GLU A 59 12.70 20.49 -7.07
N ILE A 60 11.77 19.99 -7.88
CA ILE A 60 11.50 20.56 -9.21
C ILE A 60 11.05 22.02 -9.10
N ARG A 61 10.20 22.36 -8.13
CA ARG A 61 9.74 23.74 -7.91
C ARG A 61 10.90 24.66 -7.55
N GLN A 62 11.84 24.20 -6.73
CA GLN A 62 13.04 24.95 -6.37
C GLN A 62 13.96 25.17 -7.58
N ARG A 63 14.13 24.15 -8.44
CA ARG A 63 14.99 24.23 -9.64
C ARG A 63 14.36 25.06 -10.77
N CYS A 64 13.07 24.84 -11.03
CA CYS A 64 12.30 25.42 -12.13
C CYS A 64 11.44 26.61 -11.69
N GLY A 65 11.82 27.32 -10.62
CA GLY A 65 11.03 28.36 -9.96
C GLY A 65 10.56 29.54 -10.84
N PRO A 66 10.29 30.72 -10.27
CA PRO A 66 9.71 31.82 -11.04
C PRO A 66 10.57 32.21 -12.25
N TRP A 67 9.90 32.71 -13.29
CA TRP A 67 10.53 33.09 -14.55
C TRP A 67 11.76 33.97 -14.31
N GLY A 68 12.87 33.65 -14.96
CA GLY A 68 14.11 34.42 -14.87
C GLY A 68 15.04 34.04 -13.72
N ARG A 69 14.55 33.29 -12.71
CA ARG A 69 15.36 32.74 -11.61
C ARG A 69 15.57 31.22 -11.70
N GLN A 70 15.14 30.61 -12.79
CA GLN A 70 15.23 29.16 -13.02
C GLN A 70 16.67 28.71 -13.25
N SER A 71 17.09 27.66 -12.55
CA SER A 71 18.38 26.99 -12.77
C SER A 71 18.24 25.81 -13.76
N ALA A 72 17.03 25.27 -13.91
CA ALA A 72 16.71 24.20 -14.84
C ALA A 72 15.29 24.34 -15.43
N TYR A 73 15.06 23.66 -16.54
CA TYR A 73 13.77 23.56 -17.23
C TYR A 73 13.25 22.12 -17.20
N ARG A 74 11.92 21.96 -17.17
CA ARG A 74 11.28 20.65 -17.35
C ARG A 74 11.47 20.18 -18.80
N HIS A 75 11.88 18.94 -18.98
CA HIS A 75 12.20 18.34 -20.27
C HIS A 75 11.49 16.99 -20.47
N GLY A 76 10.18 16.99 -20.18
CA GLY A 76 9.34 15.80 -20.25
C GLY A 76 9.47 14.89 -19.03
N GLN A 77 9.08 13.63 -19.21
CA GLN A 77 9.10 12.60 -18.18
C GLN A 77 9.60 11.28 -18.79
N GLN A 78 10.13 10.42 -17.94
CA GLN A 78 10.51 9.04 -18.29
C GLN A 78 9.91 8.07 -17.27
N LEU A 79 9.86 6.79 -17.60
CA LEU A 79 9.49 5.76 -16.63
C LEU A 79 10.66 5.51 -15.68
N GLY A 80 10.43 5.70 -14.39
CA GLY A 80 11.41 5.43 -13.34
C GLY A 80 10.87 4.46 -12.29
N TYR A 81 11.62 4.30 -11.20
CA TYR A 81 11.19 3.53 -10.05
C TYR A 81 11.74 4.12 -8.75
N VAL A 82 11.04 3.83 -7.65
CA VAL A 82 11.52 4.05 -6.29
C VAL A 82 11.45 2.75 -5.50
N VAL A 83 12.24 2.68 -4.44
CA VAL A 83 12.23 1.54 -3.53
C VAL A 83 11.30 1.86 -2.37
N PHE A 84 10.17 1.16 -2.29
CA PHE A 84 9.19 1.35 -1.23
C PHE A 84 8.73 0.01 -0.69
N ALA A 85 8.67 -0.11 0.64
CA ALA A 85 8.29 -1.36 1.32
C ALA A 85 9.08 -2.59 0.84
N GLY A 86 10.37 -2.42 0.52
CA GLY A 86 11.26 -3.51 0.08
C GLY A 86 11.05 -3.98 -1.35
N ARG A 87 10.29 -3.25 -2.18
CA ARG A 87 10.09 -3.56 -3.61
C ARG A 87 10.29 -2.32 -4.49
N LYS A 88 10.60 -2.56 -5.77
CA LYS A 88 10.58 -1.49 -6.78
C LYS A 88 9.14 -1.16 -7.15
N VAL A 89 8.78 0.11 -7.04
CA VAL A 89 7.49 0.63 -7.49
C VAL A 89 7.77 1.61 -8.63
N SER A 90 7.15 1.37 -9.78
CA SER A 90 7.31 2.24 -10.94
C SER A 90 6.59 3.57 -10.72
N ILE A 91 7.27 4.66 -11.05
CA ILE A 91 6.72 6.02 -10.97
C ILE A 91 7.12 6.82 -12.22
N PRO A 92 6.32 7.81 -12.63
CA PRO A 92 6.78 8.79 -13.61
C PRO A 92 7.93 9.61 -13.00
N HIS A 93 9.08 9.65 -13.67
CA HIS A 93 10.25 10.42 -13.25
C HIS A 93 10.40 11.65 -14.17
N PRO A 94 10.11 12.87 -13.67
CA PRO A 94 10.29 14.09 -14.45
C PRO A 94 11.75 14.32 -14.80
N ARG A 95 12.01 14.72 -16.05
CA ARG A 95 13.36 15.05 -16.52
C ARG A 95 13.57 16.55 -16.40
N LEU A 96 14.71 16.94 -15.85
CA LEU A 96 15.14 18.32 -15.80
C LEU A 96 16.37 18.52 -16.68
N ARG A 97 16.46 19.69 -17.30
CA ARG A 97 17.62 20.10 -18.09
C ARG A 97 18.14 21.41 -17.54
N ALA A 98 19.44 21.49 -17.24
CA ALA A 98 20.01 22.71 -16.69
C ALA A 98 19.99 23.84 -17.74
N LYS A 99 19.96 25.10 -17.28
CA LYS A 99 19.95 26.28 -18.17
C LYS A 99 21.19 26.35 -19.07
N GLY A 100 22.34 25.85 -18.61
CA GLY A 100 23.58 25.71 -19.38
C GLY A 100 23.67 24.46 -20.26
N GLY A 101 22.58 23.68 -20.37
CA GLY A 101 22.58 22.39 -21.05
C GLY A 101 22.89 21.21 -20.11
N GLY A 102 22.65 20.00 -20.61
CA GLY A 102 22.81 18.76 -19.85
C GLY A 102 21.58 18.38 -19.02
N GLU A 103 21.44 17.07 -18.78
CA GLU A 103 20.38 16.51 -17.94
C GLU A 103 20.73 16.67 -16.47
N LEU A 104 19.78 17.15 -15.68
CA LEU A 104 19.92 17.33 -14.24
C LEU A 104 19.18 16.20 -13.53
N LEU A 105 19.91 15.48 -12.68
CA LEU A 105 19.35 14.44 -11.82
C LEU A 105 18.66 15.08 -10.60
N LEU A 106 17.53 14.52 -10.21
CA LEU A 106 16.84 14.88 -8.97
C LEU A 106 17.52 14.18 -7.79
N GLU A 107 18.05 14.94 -6.83
CA GLU A 107 18.68 14.36 -5.65
C GLU A 107 17.65 13.59 -4.82
N SER A 108 16.46 14.14 -4.66
CA SER A 108 15.33 13.50 -3.97
C SER A 108 15.01 12.12 -4.58
N TYR A 109 15.02 12.01 -5.91
CA TYR A 109 14.80 10.74 -6.60
C TYR A 109 15.91 9.72 -6.29
N GLN A 110 17.18 10.13 -6.31
CA GLN A 110 18.30 9.24 -5.97
C GLN A 110 18.22 8.73 -4.53
N ARG A 111 17.78 9.57 -3.58
CA ARG A 111 17.60 9.17 -2.18
C ARG A 111 16.54 8.08 -2.04
N PHE A 112 15.44 8.16 -2.80
CA PHE A 112 14.40 7.11 -2.81
C PHE A 112 14.77 5.86 -3.60
N GLN A 113 15.95 5.81 -4.22
CA GLN A 113 16.52 4.58 -4.79
C GLN A 113 17.45 3.84 -3.82
N GLN A 114 17.84 4.44 -2.68
CA GLN A 114 18.80 3.83 -1.77
C GLN A 114 18.19 2.64 -1.01
N ASP A 115 18.92 1.53 -1.00
CA ASP A 115 18.33 0.19 -0.97
C ASP A 115 18.40 -0.52 0.39
N GLY A 116 18.56 0.22 1.50
CA GLY A 116 18.66 -0.40 2.83
C GLY A 116 17.44 -1.24 3.22
N HIS A 117 16.25 -0.92 2.70
CA HIS A 117 15.03 -1.70 2.93
C HIS A 117 14.91 -2.93 2.01
N MET A 118 15.30 -2.82 0.74
CA MET A 118 15.27 -3.97 -0.18
C MET A 118 16.31 -5.01 0.21
N GLN A 119 17.53 -4.57 0.56
CA GLN A 119 18.60 -5.45 1.05
C GLN A 119 18.14 -6.26 2.27
N ARG A 120 17.47 -5.61 3.24
CA ARG A 120 16.88 -6.30 4.40
C ARG A 120 15.76 -7.26 4.03
N ALA A 121 14.89 -6.89 3.09
CA ALA A 121 13.84 -7.78 2.61
C ALA A 121 14.41 -9.03 1.92
N VAL A 122 15.43 -8.87 1.09
CA VAL A 122 16.16 -9.96 0.44
C VAL A 122 16.87 -10.83 1.48
N ALA A 123 17.59 -10.24 2.43
CA ALA A 123 18.27 -10.96 3.50
C ALA A 123 17.29 -11.80 4.33
N ARG A 124 16.11 -11.26 4.67
CA ARG A 124 15.06 -12.01 5.35
C ARG A 124 14.63 -13.22 4.54
N LYS A 125 14.40 -13.08 3.22
CA LYS A 125 14.04 -14.20 2.34
C LYS A 125 15.15 -15.26 2.27
N LEU A 126 16.42 -14.86 2.16
CA LEU A 126 17.56 -15.79 2.12
C LEU A 126 17.69 -16.64 3.40
N ILE A 127 17.43 -16.05 4.58
CA ILE A 127 17.42 -16.79 5.85
C ILE A 127 16.37 -17.91 5.86
N HIS A 128 15.28 -17.75 5.11
CA HIS A 128 14.23 -18.78 4.98
C HIS A 128 14.63 -19.91 4.00
N ARG A 129 15.89 -19.96 3.54
CA ARG A 129 16.41 -20.95 2.57
C ARG A 129 15.57 -21.05 1.29
N VAL A 130 14.90 -19.97 0.88
CA VAL A 130 14.25 -19.95 -0.43
C VAL A 130 15.30 -19.95 -1.53
N SER A 131 15.01 -20.68 -2.60
CA SER A 131 15.86 -20.76 -3.79
C SER A 131 16.20 -19.36 -4.30
N THR A 132 17.45 -19.18 -4.72
CA THR A 132 17.95 -17.93 -5.27
C THR A 132 17.46 -17.63 -6.70
N ARG A 133 16.51 -18.41 -7.20
CA ARG A 133 15.85 -18.16 -8.49
C ARG A 133 14.35 -17.96 -8.33
N ASP A 134 13.76 -18.41 -7.21
CA ASP A 134 12.32 -18.31 -6.92
C ASP A 134 12.06 -17.38 -5.73
N TYR A 135 12.35 -16.09 -5.92
CA TYR A 135 12.13 -15.07 -4.89
C TYR A 135 10.77 -14.38 -4.97
N VAL A 136 9.93 -14.78 -5.92
CA VAL A 136 8.58 -14.23 -6.08
C VAL A 136 7.68 -14.94 -5.08
N GLY A 137 7.44 -14.26 -3.96
CA GLY A 137 6.43 -14.61 -2.96
C GLY A 137 5.61 -13.37 -2.71
#